data_AF-A0A1D1YT15-F1
#
_entry.id   AF-A0A1D1YT15-F1
#
_cell.length_a   1.000
_cell.length_b   1.000
_cell.length_c   1.000
_cell.angle_alpha   90.00
_cell.angle_beta   90.00
_cell.angle_gamma   90.00
#
_symmetry.space_group_name_H-M   'P 1'
#
loop_
_entity.id
_entity.type
_entity.pdbx_description
1 polymer ?
#
loop_
_entity_poly.entity_id
_entity_poly.type
_entity_poly.pdbx_seq_one_letter_code
_entity_poly.pdbx_strand_id
1 'polypeptide(L)'
;LYYFYIMSDRNFTKSKLPSYGTLSSKGVIVNPRERNGQQQLSITSQNLPFEERAAQHEGYVSLPGFSDDEDDEEERDYHTLLNEYIITTPFILLALISFIILLHSFSEDGTIHYEWDIFLLGVTGWCAVFFVRKPIFFTFSKLISLKVSLSSILTLLFIGFIEEIVRMGWLHRFEDDDEAFLTAYWLGLGWAAAEAVYFIIQNFIELSWYKDDETGGGVRYAEEREELEEILGRPLTKVSAWWGVMWRFSWIMIHIGFSCWIAFNHILVFPAALIHGLLLVIWGYCLPVFGIPATSYGTLLVTLSVFLIGLALFGQIV
;
A
#
# COMPACT_ATOMS: atom_id res chain seq x y z
N LEU A 1 -4.23 0.39 4.34
CA LEU A 1 -5.06 -0.37 3.38
C LEU A 1 -5.85 -1.58 3.95
N TYR A 2 -5.95 -1.72 5.28
CA TYR A 2 -7.05 -2.42 5.95
C TYR A 2 -8.05 -1.44 6.62
N TYR A 3 -7.67 -0.18 6.71
CA TYR A 3 -8.48 0.88 7.30
C TYR A 3 -9.78 1.17 6.51
N PHE A 4 -9.73 1.15 5.17
CA PHE A 4 -10.80 1.68 4.30
C PHE A 4 -12.19 1.03 4.21
N TYR A 5 -12.60 0.12 5.11
CA TYR A 5 -13.97 -0.40 5.00
C TYR A 5 -14.62 -0.90 6.29
N ILE A 6 -14.02 -0.72 7.48
CA ILE A 6 -14.43 -1.49 8.68
C ILE A 6 -14.94 -0.70 9.89
N MET A 7 -15.17 0.60 9.78
CA MET A 7 -15.79 1.35 10.88
C MET A 7 -17.26 1.75 10.65
N SER A 8 -17.93 1.22 9.62
CA SER A 8 -19.37 1.49 9.41
C SER A 8 -20.34 0.71 10.33
N ASP A 9 -19.89 0.10 11.44
CA ASP A 9 -20.86 -0.50 12.39
C ASP A 9 -20.42 -0.46 13.87
N ARG A 10 -21.00 0.53 14.56
CA ARG A 10 -21.35 0.62 16.00
C ARG A 10 -20.32 1.15 17.02
N ASN A 11 -20.70 2.32 17.57
CA ASN A 11 -20.70 2.70 18.99
C ASN A 11 -19.62 2.09 19.88
N PHE A 12 -18.53 2.80 20.18
CA PHE A 12 -17.93 2.75 21.52
C PHE A 12 -17.18 4.04 21.89
N THR A 13 -17.72 4.68 22.92
CA THR A 13 -17.15 5.78 23.70
C THR A 13 -15.78 5.47 24.31
N LYS A 14 -14.90 6.48 24.32
CA LYS A 14 -13.83 6.76 25.30
C LYS A 14 -12.90 5.60 25.69
N SER A 15 -11.67 5.59 25.17
CA SER A 15 -10.53 5.13 25.96
C SER A 15 -9.27 5.96 25.66
N LYS A 16 -8.58 6.39 26.72
CA LYS A 16 -7.36 7.20 26.68
C LYS A 16 -6.19 6.41 26.08
N LEU A 17 -5.38 7.10 25.28
CA LEU A 17 -4.09 6.61 24.75
C LEU A 17 -3.12 6.23 25.89
N PRO A 18 -2.32 5.15 25.73
CA PRO A 18 -1.20 4.85 26.61
C PRO A 18 -0.02 5.79 26.32
N SER A 19 0.48 6.46 27.35
CA SER A 19 1.69 7.30 27.31
C SER A 19 2.93 6.40 27.32
N TYR A 20 3.73 6.47 26.25
CA TYR A 20 5.09 5.94 26.23
C TYR A 20 6.06 7.06 26.63
N GLY A 21 6.91 6.80 27.63
CA GLY A 21 7.85 7.78 28.16
C GLY A 21 8.89 8.21 27.13
N THR A 22 9.26 9.49 27.16
CA THR A 22 10.24 10.11 26.27
C THR A 22 11.65 10.07 26.87
N LEU A 23 12.65 9.81 26.02
CA LEU A 23 14.07 9.94 26.31
C LEU A 23 14.52 11.36 25.94
N SER A 24 15.04 12.11 26.92
CA SER A 24 15.65 13.42 26.69
C SER A 24 16.96 13.30 25.93
N SER A 25 17.27 14.29 25.07
CA SER A 25 18.50 14.42 24.28
C SER A 25 19.82 14.44 25.07
N LYS A 26 19.77 14.36 26.41
CA LYS A 26 20.93 14.22 27.30
C LYS A 26 21.07 12.84 27.98
N GLY A 27 20.26 11.85 27.59
CA GLY A 27 20.37 10.47 28.11
C GLY A 27 19.96 10.31 29.58
N VAL A 28 19.16 11.22 30.14
CA VAL A 28 18.64 11.10 31.50
C VAL A 28 17.23 10.51 31.47
N ILE A 29 17.04 9.39 32.16
CA ILE A 29 15.73 8.77 32.37
C ILE A 29 14.94 9.64 33.37
N VAL A 30 13.88 10.30 32.92
CA VAL A 30 12.98 11.05 33.81
C VAL A 30 11.89 10.09 34.32
N ASN A 31 11.94 9.76 35.61
CA ASN A 31 10.89 8.99 36.28
C ASN A 31 9.68 9.88 36.58
N PRO A 32 8.43 9.43 36.38
CA PRO A 32 7.23 10.28 36.32
C PRO A 32 6.67 10.73 37.68
N ARG A 33 7.49 10.86 38.74
CA ARG A 33 6.96 11.12 40.09
C ARG A 33 6.90 12.59 40.52
N GLU A 34 7.28 13.53 39.66
CA GLU A 34 7.18 14.96 39.99
C GLU A 34 6.46 15.75 38.89
N ARG A 35 5.12 15.74 38.93
CA ARG A 35 4.28 16.83 38.42
C ARG A 35 2.93 16.81 39.12
N ASN A 36 2.95 17.23 40.39
CA ASN A 36 1.74 17.75 41.03
C ASN A 36 1.46 19.12 40.43
N GLY A 37 0.39 19.23 39.63
CA GLY A 37 -0.18 20.52 39.24
C GLY A 37 -0.34 20.72 37.74
N GLN A 38 -1.21 19.94 37.08
CA GLN A 38 -1.91 20.35 35.85
C GLN A 38 -2.98 19.31 35.50
N GLN A 39 -4.06 19.27 36.29
CA GLN A 39 -5.19 18.37 36.07
C GLN A 39 -6.41 19.10 35.48
N GLN A 40 -6.18 20.08 34.59
CA GLN A 40 -7.25 20.90 34.01
C GLN A 40 -7.19 21.08 32.48
N LEU A 41 -6.51 20.18 31.78
CA LEU A 41 -6.52 20.06 30.31
C LEU A 41 -7.09 18.68 29.95
N SER A 42 -8.41 18.57 29.73
CA SER A 42 -8.94 17.34 29.12
C SER A 42 -10.24 17.48 28.32
N ILE A 43 -10.75 18.68 28.11
CA ILE A 43 -11.99 18.87 27.34
C ILE A 43 -11.77 19.76 26.10
N THR A 44 -10.72 20.60 26.09
CA THR A 44 -10.52 21.57 25.01
C THR A 44 -9.71 21.07 23.81
N SER A 45 -8.89 20.01 23.95
CA SER A 45 -8.00 19.57 22.86
C SER A 45 -8.68 18.68 21.80
N GLN A 46 -9.90 18.20 22.05
CA GLN A 46 -10.63 17.35 21.09
C GLN A 46 -11.32 18.15 19.96
N ASN A 47 -11.42 19.48 20.11
CA ASN A 47 -12.07 20.36 19.14
C ASN A 47 -11.07 21.16 18.27
N LEU A 48 -9.78 20.88 18.38
CA LEU A 48 -8.76 21.55 17.59
C LEU A 48 -8.52 20.81 16.27
N PRO A 49 -8.25 21.53 15.16
CA PRO A 49 -7.76 20.95 13.92
C PRO A 49 -6.59 19.99 14.17
N PHE A 50 -6.48 18.96 13.34
CA PHE A 50 -5.47 17.92 13.51
C PHE A 50 -4.04 18.49 13.61
N GLU A 51 -3.73 19.52 12.82
CA GLU A 51 -2.44 20.23 12.83
C GLU A 51 -2.08 20.78 14.22
N GLU A 52 -3.03 21.40 14.94
CA GLU A 52 -2.81 21.89 16.30
C GLU A 52 -2.69 20.76 17.34
N ARG A 53 -3.32 19.61 17.11
CA ARG A 53 -3.17 18.43 17.98
C ARG A 53 -1.83 17.74 17.77
N ALA A 54 -1.36 17.65 16.53
CA ALA A 54 -0.06 17.09 16.16
C ALA A 54 1.08 17.96 16.72
N ALA A 55 0.95 19.28 16.62
CA ALA A 55 1.92 20.24 17.18
C ALA A 55 1.98 20.21 18.72
N GLN A 56 0.89 19.85 19.41
CA GLN A 56 0.87 19.74 20.87
C GLN A 56 1.56 18.48 21.41
N HIS A 57 1.88 17.48 20.57
CA HIS A 57 2.79 16.41 20.94
C HIS A 57 4.24 16.87 20.73
N GLU A 58 4.74 17.69 21.67
CA GLU A 58 6.15 18.09 21.74
C GLU A 58 7.06 16.84 21.67
N GLY A 59 7.61 16.55 20.48
CA GLY A 59 8.44 15.37 20.28
C GLY A 59 8.70 14.94 18.84
N TYR A 60 8.05 15.53 17.82
CA TYR A 60 8.47 15.33 16.43
C TYR A 60 9.70 16.20 16.14
N VAL A 61 10.88 15.65 16.37
CA VAL A 61 12.11 16.20 15.79
C VAL A 61 12.10 15.78 14.32
N SER A 62 11.79 16.73 13.44
CA SER A 62 11.97 16.62 11.99
C SER A 62 13.42 16.18 11.70
N LEU A 63 13.56 15.06 10.98
CA LEU A 63 14.87 14.58 10.53
C LEU A 63 15.48 15.61 9.57
N PRO A 64 16.83 15.75 9.53
CA PRO A 64 17.49 16.74 8.69
C PRO A 64 17.19 16.43 7.21
N GLY A 65 16.37 17.28 6.61
CA GLY A 65 15.77 17.08 5.28
C GLY A 65 14.34 17.61 5.20
N PHE A 66 13.66 17.72 6.35
CA PHE A 66 12.40 18.44 6.51
C PHE A 66 12.72 19.84 7.01
N SER A 67 12.61 20.86 6.17
CA SER A 67 12.36 22.20 6.67
C SER A 67 10.88 22.31 7.02
N ASP A 68 10.55 23.15 7.99
CA ASP A 68 9.16 23.54 8.32
C ASP A 68 8.46 24.30 7.16
N ASP A 69 8.97 24.18 5.92
CA ASP A 69 8.48 24.83 4.70
C ASP A 69 7.51 23.93 3.91
N GLU A 70 7.29 22.65 4.29
CA GLU A 70 6.26 21.78 3.67
C GLU A 70 4.83 22.12 4.15
N ASP A 71 4.67 22.97 5.17
CA ASP A 71 3.37 23.51 5.59
C ASP A 71 2.79 24.55 4.59
N ASP A 72 3.57 24.95 3.57
CA ASP A 72 3.15 25.89 2.52
C ASP A 72 2.54 25.19 1.27
N GLU A 73 2.43 23.86 1.22
CA GLU A 73 1.75 23.18 0.10
C GLU A 73 0.24 23.45 0.13
N GLU A 74 -0.24 24.21 -0.86
CA GLU A 74 -1.65 24.56 -1.02
C GLU A 74 -2.51 23.29 -1.16
N GLU A 75 -3.50 23.13 -0.26
CA GLU A 75 -4.43 22.02 -0.33
C GLU A 75 -5.21 22.05 -1.65
N ARG A 76 -5.23 20.93 -2.36
CA ARG A 76 -5.98 20.84 -3.61
C ARG A 76 -7.46 20.65 -3.34
N ASP A 77 -8.28 21.46 -4.01
CA ASP A 77 -9.73 21.30 -3.99
C ASP A 77 -10.18 19.98 -4.68
N TYR A 78 -11.43 19.58 -4.46
CA TYR A 78 -11.96 18.34 -5.05
C TYR A 78 -11.82 18.31 -6.58
N HIS A 79 -12.08 19.43 -7.25
CA HIS A 79 -12.04 19.51 -8.71
C HIS A 79 -10.62 19.35 -9.28
N THR A 80 -9.62 19.89 -8.59
CA THR A 80 -8.21 19.75 -8.92
C THR A 80 -7.78 18.30 -8.75
N LEU A 81 -8.09 17.67 -7.61
CA LEU A 81 -7.81 16.25 -7.39
C LEU A 81 -8.53 15.35 -8.41
N LEU A 82 -9.80 15.63 -8.72
CA LEU A 82 -10.56 14.89 -9.73
C LEU A 82 -9.86 14.93 -11.10
N ASN A 83 -9.43 16.13 -11.52
CA ASN A 83 -8.70 16.29 -12.77
C ASN A 83 -7.38 15.52 -12.74
N GLU A 84 -6.63 15.57 -11.64
CA GLU A 84 -5.41 14.79 -11.48
C GLU A 84 -5.66 13.28 -11.59
N TYR A 85 -6.70 12.75 -10.94
CA TYR A 85 -7.04 11.32 -11.02
C TYR A 85 -7.52 10.91 -12.43
N ILE A 86 -8.31 11.75 -13.10
CA ILE A 86 -8.73 11.51 -14.49
C ILE A 86 -7.51 11.49 -15.41
N ILE A 87 -6.57 12.43 -15.23
CA ILE A 87 -5.36 12.52 -16.05
C ILE A 87 -4.42 11.35 -15.78
N THR A 88 -4.24 10.93 -14.52
CA THR A 88 -3.28 9.88 -14.15
C THR A 88 -3.79 8.46 -14.46
N THR A 89 -5.10 8.24 -14.48
CA THR A 89 -5.71 6.94 -14.84
C THR A 89 -5.19 6.34 -16.15
N PRO A 90 -5.18 7.06 -17.31
CA PRO A 90 -4.62 6.52 -18.54
C PRO A 90 -3.11 6.23 -18.44
N PHE A 91 -2.34 6.93 -17.61
CA PHE A 91 -0.93 6.60 -17.39
C PHE A 91 -0.75 5.30 -16.58
N ILE A 92 -1.64 5.01 -15.63
CA ILE A 92 -1.66 3.73 -14.92
C ILE A 92 -1.93 2.58 -15.90
N LEU A 93 -2.90 2.76 -16.82
CA LEU A 93 -3.18 1.76 -17.85
C LEU A 93 -2.04 1.65 -18.87
N LEU A 94 -1.42 2.77 -19.24
CA LEU A 94 -0.26 2.80 -20.12
C LEU A 94 0.94 2.08 -19.50
N ALA A 95 1.08 2.09 -18.16
CA ALA A 95 2.09 1.30 -17.47
C ALA A 95 1.92 -0.19 -17.80
N LEU A 96 0.71 -0.75 -17.69
CA LEU A 96 0.44 -2.15 -18.06
C LEU A 96 0.78 -2.42 -19.53
N ILE A 97 0.34 -1.53 -20.43
CA ILE A 97 0.62 -1.65 -21.87
C ILE A 97 2.14 -1.62 -22.12
N SER A 98 2.90 -0.81 -21.38
CA SER A 98 4.35 -0.76 -21.52
C SER A 98 5.04 -2.09 -21.20
N PHE A 99 4.53 -2.87 -20.25
CA PHE A 99 5.04 -4.21 -19.95
C PHE A 99 4.60 -5.27 -20.98
N ILE A 100 3.42 -5.11 -21.59
CA ILE A 100 3.05 -5.92 -22.77
C ILE A 100 4.00 -5.60 -23.94
N ILE A 101 4.30 -4.32 -24.17
CA ILE A 101 5.23 -3.91 -25.21
C ILE A 101 6.63 -4.42 -24.92
N LEU A 102 7.08 -4.38 -23.66
CA LEU A 102 8.38 -4.90 -23.23
C LEU A 102 8.55 -6.39 -23.57
N LEU A 103 7.48 -7.18 -23.56
CA LEU A 103 7.54 -8.58 -23.97
C LEU A 103 8.05 -8.77 -25.41
N HIS A 104 7.86 -7.78 -26.29
CA HIS A 104 8.41 -7.83 -27.66
C HIS A 104 9.94 -7.82 -27.67
N SER A 105 10.61 -7.22 -26.69
CA SER A 105 12.07 -7.24 -26.64
C SER A 105 12.64 -8.61 -26.26
N PHE A 106 11.79 -9.53 -25.81
CA PHE A 106 12.15 -10.88 -25.37
C PHE A 106 11.70 -11.98 -26.36
N SER A 107 10.95 -11.63 -27.41
CA SER A 107 10.54 -12.58 -28.44
C SER A 107 11.63 -12.71 -29.52
N GLU A 108 12.13 -13.93 -29.76
CA GLU A 108 13.17 -14.20 -30.76
C GLU A 108 12.69 -13.91 -32.19
N ASP A 109 11.40 -14.16 -32.45
CA ASP A 109 10.78 -14.01 -33.77
C ASP A 109 10.10 -12.64 -33.97
N GLY A 110 10.11 -11.79 -32.93
CA GLY A 110 9.42 -10.50 -32.92
C GLY A 110 7.88 -10.61 -32.90
N THR A 111 7.33 -11.81 -32.75
CA THR A 111 5.89 -12.07 -32.64
C THR A 111 5.49 -12.30 -31.19
N ILE A 112 4.42 -11.64 -30.73
CA ILE A 112 3.88 -11.90 -29.40
C ILE A 112 3.03 -13.17 -29.43
N HIS A 113 3.39 -14.11 -28.57
CA HIS A 113 2.52 -15.20 -28.15
C HIS A 113 1.65 -14.68 -27.00
N TYR A 114 0.36 -14.48 -27.29
CA TYR A 114 -0.59 -13.89 -26.34
C TYR A 114 -1.25 -14.99 -25.52
N GLU A 115 -0.93 -15.07 -24.22
CA GLU A 115 -1.53 -16.01 -23.29
C GLU A 115 -2.66 -15.35 -22.48
N TRP A 116 -3.74 -14.97 -23.16
CA TRP A 116 -4.89 -14.31 -22.52
C TRP A 116 -5.56 -15.17 -21.45
N ASP A 117 -5.55 -16.50 -21.63
CA ASP A 117 -6.09 -17.42 -20.64
C ASP A 117 -5.28 -17.37 -19.35
N ILE A 118 -3.95 -17.37 -19.45
CA ILE A 118 -3.03 -17.24 -18.30
C ILE A 118 -3.15 -15.85 -17.66
N PHE A 119 -3.29 -14.79 -18.46
CA PHE A 119 -3.58 -13.45 -17.95
C PHE A 119 -4.86 -13.43 -17.10
N LEU A 120 -5.95 -14.03 -17.58
CA LEU A 120 -7.21 -14.12 -16.84
C LEU A 120 -7.09 -15.00 -15.58
N LEU A 121 -6.24 -16.04 -15.60
CA LEU A 121 -5.90 -16.79 -14.39
C LEU A 121 -5.19 -15.90 -13.35
N GLY A 122 -4.28 -15.02 -13.78
CA GLY A 122 -3.65 -14.04 -12.90
C GLY A 122 -4.67 -13.09 -12.25
N VAL A 123 -5.61 -12.58 -13.05
CA VAL A 123 -6.71 -11.72 -12.57
C VAL A 123 -7.58 -12.46 -11.53
N THR A 124 -8.00 -13.69 -11.84
CA THR A 124 -8.84 -14.48 -10.94
C THR A 124 -8.10 -14.89 -9.66
N GLY A 125 -6.80 -15.18 -9.75
CA GLY A 125 -5.93 -15.44 -8.60
C GLY A 125 -5.88 -14.26 -7.63
N TRP A 126 -5.60 -13.05 -8.13
CA TRP A 126 -5.61 -11.84 -7.30
C TRP A 126 -6.98 -11.60 -6.66
N CYS A 127 -8.06 -11.69 -7.44
CA CYS A 127 -9.42 -11.51 -6.93
C CYS A 127 -9.77 -12.51 -5.82
N ALA A 128 -9.40 -13.79 -5.98
CA ALA A 128 -9.65 -14.82 -4.97
C ALA A 128 -8.97 -14.49 -3.64
N VAL A 129 -7.71 -14.04 -3.68
CA VAL A 129 -6.97 -13.67 -2.47
C VAL A 129 -7.53 -12.38 -1.86
N PHE A 130 -7.94 -11.43 -2.69
CA PHE A 130 -8.58 -10.19 -2.25
C PHE A 130 -9.85 -10.46 -1.43
N PHE A 131 -10.68 -11.43 -1.83
CA PHE A 131 -11.89 -11.81 -1.08
C PHE A 131 -11.59 -12.41 0.31
N VAL A 132 -10.43 -13.05 0.48
CA VAL A 132 -10.04 -13.70 1.73
C VAL A 132 -9.47 -12.70 2.76
N ARG A 133 -9.05 -11.51 2.32
CA ARG A 133 -8.48 -10.45 3.17
C ARG A 133 -9.38 -10.07 4.36
N LYS A 134 -10.68 -9.83 4.11
CA LYS A 134 -11.64 -9.46 5.16
C LYS A 134 -11.88 -10.60 6.17
N PRO A 135 -12.17 -11.84 5.74
CA PRO A 135 -12.25 -12.99 6.64
C PRO A 135 -11.02 -13.17 7.55
N ILE A 136 -9.81 -12.98 7.02
CA ILE A 136 -8.57 -13.15 7.80
C ILE A 136 -8.47 -12.11 8.91
N PHE A 137 -8.68 -10.84 8.61
CA PHE A 137 -8.67 -9.85 9.67
C PHE A 137 -9.82 -10.02 10.64
N PHE A 138 -11.03 -10.35 10.17
CA PHE A 138 -12.14 -10.64 11.08
C PHE A 138 -11.73 -11.73 12.08
N THR A 139 -11.00 -12.73 11.60
CA THR A 139 -10.41 -13.77 12.45
C THR A 139 -9.43 -13.19 13.47
N PHE A 140 -8.47 -12.35 13.06
CA PHE A 140 -7.52 -11.75 14.01
C PHE A 140 -8.17 -10.80 15.03
N SER A 141 -9.05 -9.91 14.56
CA SER A 141 -9.65 -8.84 15.35
C SER A 141 -10.81 -9.29 16.24
N LYS A 142 -11.66 -10.20 15.76
CA LYS A 142 -12.87 -10.63 16.49
C LYS A 142 -12.73 -12.01 17.09
N LEU A 143 -12.16 -12.99 16.38
CA LEU A 143 -12.04 -14.36 16.91
C LEU A 143 -10.85 -14.48 17.87
N ILE A 144 -9.69 -13.93 17.50
CA ILE A 144 -8.47 -13.95 18.32
C ILE A 144 -8.41 -12.71 19.26
N SER A 145 -9.28 -11.72 19.06
CA SER A 145 -9.39 -10.51 19.89
C SER A 145 -8.06 -9.72 19.97
N LEU A 146 -7.28 -9.72 18.90
CA LEU A 146 -6.06 -8.92 18.82
C LEU A 146 -6.40 -7.42 18.69
N LYS A 147 -5.45 -6.57 19.07
CA LYS A 147 -5.55 -5.13 18.79
C LYS A 147 -5.75 -4.91 17.28
N VAL A 148 -6.52 -3.89 16.92
CA VAL A 148 -6.85 -3.57 15.52
C VAL A 148 -5.57 -3.36 14.69
N SER A 149 -4.62 -2.56 15.20
CA SER A 149 -3.34 -2.31 14.52
C SER A 149 -2.55 -3.60 14.27
N LEU A 150 -2.43 -4.45 15.29
CA LEU A 150 -1.75 -5.75 15.16
C LEU A 150 -2.49 -6.69 14.20
N SER A 151 -3.83 -6.69 14.23
CA SER A 151 -4.66 -7.47 13.32
C SER A 151 -4.42 -7.04 11.88
N SER A 152 -4.37 -5.74 11.60
CA SER A 152 -4.08 -5.19 10.27
C SER A 152 -2.71 -5.62 9.75
N ILE A 153 -1.67 -5.50 10.58
CA ILE A 153 -0.30 -5.89 10.22
C ILE A 153 -0.23 -7.38 9.90
N LEU A 154 -0.79 -8.21 10.76
CA LEU A 154 -0.82 -9.65 10.55
C LEU A 154 -1.63 -10.01 9.31
N THR A 155 -2.78 -9.38 9.06
CA THR A 155 -3.54 -9.60 7.84
C THR A 155 -2.73 -9.26 6.59
N LEU A 156 -2.04 -8.11 6.55
CA LEU A 156 -1.24 -7.72 5.39
C LEU A 156 -0.07 -8.70 5.17
N LEU A 157 0.61 -9.10 6.24
CA LEU A 157 1.67 -10.09 6.17
C LEU A 157 1.14 -11.43 5.63
N PHE A 158 0.07 -11.98 6.23
CA PHE A 158 -0.52 -13.25 5.82
C PHE A 158 -1.07 -13.21 4.39
N ILE A 159 -1.64 -12.08 3.95
CA ILE A 159 -2.13 -11.93 2.58
C ILE A 159 -0.98 -11.98 1.58
N GLY A 160 0.16 -11.33 1.86
CA GLY A 160 1.35 -11.47 1.03
C GLY A 160 1.77 -12.94 0.86
N PHE A 161 1.71 -13.74 1.92
CA PHE A 161 1.97 -15.18 1.82
C PHE A 161 0.93 -15.92 0.99
N ILE A 162 -0.36 -15.67 1.22
CA ILE A 162 -1.45 -16.34 0.50
C ILE A 162 -1.41 -16.01 -0.99
N GLU A 163 -1.08 -14.76 -1.35
CA GLU A 163 -0.91 -14.35 -2.75
C GLU A 163 0.13 -15.20 -3.45
N GLU A 164 1.30 -15.39 -2.83
CA GLU A 164 2.37 -16.20 -3.42
C GLU A 164 2.05 -17.69 -3.45
N ILE A 165 1.34 -18.23 -2.46
CA ILE A 165 0.89 -19.63 -2.47
C ILE A 165 -0.14 -19.89 -3.58
N VAL A 166 -1.10 -18.99 -3.78
CA VAL A 166 -2.07 -19.12 -4.88
C VAL A 166 -1.37 -19.00 -6.23
N ARG A 167 -0.42 -18.06 -6.36
CA ARG A 167 0.40 -17.91 -7.57
C ARG A 167 1.21 -19.17 -7.87
N MET A 168 1.87 -19.74 -6.87
CA MET A 168 2.58 -21.01 -6.98
C MET A 168 1.64 -22.16 -7.40
N GLY A 169 0.42 -22.21 -6.87
CA GLY A 169 -0.57 -23.20 -7.26
C GLY A 169 -0.93 -23.13 -8.75
N TRP A 170 -1.06 -21.92 -9.30
CA TRP A 170 -1.28 -21.74 -10.74
C TRP A 170 -0.04 -22.12 -11.55
N LEU A 171 1.15 -21.66 -11.17
CA LEU A 171 2.38 -21.94 -11.92
C LEU A 171 2.74 -23.42 -11.94
N HIS A 172 2.55 -24.14 -10.83
CA HIS A 172 2.76 -25.58 -10.76
C HIS A 172 1.84 -26.36 -11.70
N ARG A 173 0.63 -25.84 -11.99
CA ARG A 173 -0.29 -26.47 -12.94
C ARG A 173 0.24 -26.43 -14.39
N PHE A 174 1.16 -25.52 -14.70
CA PHE A 174 1.76 -25.31 -16.02
C PHE A 174 3.28 -25.56 -16.00
N GLU A 175 3.79 -26.35 -15.05
CA GLU A 175 5.22 -26.65 -14.92
C GLU A 175 5.80 -27.39 -16.13
N ASP A 176 4.97 -28.16 -16.82
CA ASP A 176 5.35 -28.94 -18.01
C ASP A 176 5.33 -28.13 -19.33
N ASP A 177 4.97 -26.84 -19.29
CA ASP A 177 4.95 -26.01 -20.51
C ASP A 177 6.38 -25.60 -20.90
N ASP A 178 6.72 -25.81 -22.17
CA ASP A 178 8.01 -25.43 -22.76
C ASP A 178 8.27 -23.90 -22.69
N GLU A 179 7.22 -23.10 -22.44
CA GLU A 179 7.24 -21.64 -22.38
C GLU A 179 7.01 -21.10 -20.95
N ALA A 180 7.60 -21.74 -19.93
CA ALA A 180 7.45 -21.38 -18.52
C ALA A 180 7.65 -19.88 -18.20
N PHE A 181 8.59 -19.21 -18.90
CA PHE A 181 8.77 -17.76 -18.77
C PHE A 181 7.53 -16.97 -19.20
N LEU A 182 6.97 -17.30 -20.36
CA LEU A 182 5.82 -16.61 -20.94
C LEU A 182 4.59 -16.78 -20.05
N THR A 183 4.35 -18.00 -19.58
CA THR A 183 3.29 -18.32 -18.61
C THR A 183 3.44 -17.49 -17.34
N ALA A 184 4.65 -17.45 -16.77
CA ALA A 184 4.93 -16.65 -15.58
C ALA A 184 4.71 -15.16 -15.80
N TYR A 185 5.15 -14.63 -16.94
CA TYR A 185 5.04 -13.22 -17.28
C TYR A 185 3.58 -12.79 -17.42
N TRP A 186 2.78 -13.53 -18.19
CA TRP A 186 1.36 -13.24 -18.39
C TRP A 186 0.55 -13.41 -17.11
N LEU A 187 0.86 -14.41 -16.28
CA LEU A 187 0.22 -14.59 -14.98
C LEU A 187 0.47 -13.39 -14.07
N GLY A 188 1.74 -12.97 -13.95
CA GLY A 188 2.12 -11.80 -13.15
C GLY A 188 1.52 -10.50 -13.66
N LEU A 189 1.44 -10.33 -14.98
CA LEU A 189 0.79 -9.18 -15.60
C LEU A 189 -0.71 -9.15 -15.33
N GLY A 190 -1.40 -10.30 -15.41
CA GLY A 190 -2.80 -10.43 -15.04
C GLY A 190 -3.06 -10.07 -13.57
N TRP A 191 -2.18 -10.53 -12.68
CA TRP A 191 -2.20 -10.18 -11.25
C TRP A 191 -2.11 -8.66 -11.04
N ALA A 192 -1.11 -8.03 -11.66
CA ALA A 192 -0.89 -6.60 -11.58
C ALA A 192 -2.01 -5.77 -12.21
N ALA A 193 -2.61 -6.26 -13.30
CA ALA A 193 -3.73 -5.61 -13.97
C ALA A 193 -4.98 -5.55 -13.08
N ALA A 194 -5.32 -6.66 -12.41
CA ALA A 194 -6.43 -6.69 -11.47
C ALA A 194 -6.22 -5.69 -10.33
N GLU A 195 -5.01 -5.65 -9.78
CA GLU A 195 -4.66 -4.69 -8.72
C GLU A 195 -4.70 -3.24 -9.20
N ALA A 196 -4.23 -2.96 -10.42
CA ALA A 196 -4.26 -1.62 -11.00
C ALA A 196 -5.70 -1.13 -11.22
N VAL A 197 -6.60 -1.98 -11.71
CA VAL A 197 -8.02 -1.66 -11.86
C VAL A 197 -8.66 -1.38 -10.51
N TYR A 198 -8.40 -2.24 -9.51
CA TYR A 198 -8.87 -2.01 -8.16
C TYR A 198 -8.36 -0.69 -7.57
N PHE A 199 -7.08 -0.37 -7.77
CA PHE A 199 -6.48 0.88 -7.33
C PHE A 199 -7.14 2.12 -7.96
N ILE A 200 -7.44 2.08 -9.26
CA ILE A 200 -8.17 3.16 -9.94
C ILE A 200 -9.55 3.35 -9.31
N ILE A 201 -10.31 2.26 -9.14
CA ILE A 201 -11.63 2.30 -8.51
C ILE A 201 -11.54 2.88 -7.09
N GLN A 202 -10.57 2.42 -6.32
CA GLN A 202 -10.33 2.88 -4.95
C GLN A 202 -10.08 4.39 -4.90
N ASN A 203 -9.20 4.93 -5.76
CA ASN A 203 -8.91 6.36 -5.79
C ASN A 203 -10.16 7.22 -6.03
N PHE A 204 -11.07 6.78 -6.92
CA PHE A 204 -12.32 7.50 -7.17
C PHE A 204 -13.32 7.39 -6.02
N ILE A 205 -13.31 6.27 -5.28
CA ILE A 205 -14.11 6.12 -4.06
C ILE A 205 -13.58 7.06 -2.97
N GLU A 206 -12.26 7.09 -2.74
CA GLU A 206 -11.62 7.96 -1.75
C GLU A 206 -11.88 9.43 -2.05
N LEU A 207 -11.75 9.82 -3.32
CA LEU A 207 -12.08 11.17 -3.78
C LEU A 207 -13.54 11.56 -3.52
N SER A 208 -14.47 10.60 -3.60
CA SER A 208 -15.89 10.86 -3.34
C SER A 208 -16.18 11.28 -1.90
N TRP A 209 -15.32 10.91 -0.94
CA TRP A 209 -15.43 11.33 0.46
C TRP A 209 -15.16 12.82 0.64
N TYR A 210 -14.23 13.38 -0.15
CA TYR A 210 -13.90 14.80 -0.14
C TYR A 210 -14.99 15.65 -0.80
N LYS A 211 -15.67 15.12 -1.83
CA LYS A 211 -16.86 15.76 -2.41
C LYS A 211 -18.00 15.91 -1.39
N ASP A 212 -18.22 14.87 -0.60
CA ASP A 212 -19.29 14.84 0.40
C ASP A 212 -19.06 15.91 1.48
N ASP A 213 -17.80 16.11 1.87
CA ASP A 213 -17.39 17.14 2.83
C ASP A 213 -17.67 18.57 2.32
N GLU A 214 -17.30 18.88 1.07
CA GLU A 214 -17.60 20.18 0.45
C GLU A 214 -19.12 20.47 0.41
N THR A 215 -19.94 19.43 0.27
CA THR A 215 -21.41 19.55 0.24
C THR A 215 -22.08 19.56 1.62
N GLY A 216 -21.30 19.57 2.71
CA GLY A 216 -21.80 19.58 4.10
C GLY A 216 -22.22 18.21 4.64
N GLY A 217 -21.87 17.12 3.93
CA GLY A 217 -22.11 15.72 4.31
C GLY A 217 -20.97 15.08 5.12
N GLY A 218 -19.89 15.83 5.37
CA GLY A 218 -18.57 15.36 5.85
C GLY A 218 -18.51 14.41 7.04
N VAL A 219 -19.59 14.29 7.83
CA VAL A 219 -19.71 13.31 8.92
C VAL A 219 -19.73 11.86 8.41
N ARG A 220 -20.22 11.62 7.19
CA ARG A 220 -20.48 10.27 6.69
C ARG A 220 -19.20 9.44 6.51
N TYR A 221 -18.10 10.08 6.10
CA TYR A 221 -16.84 9.42 5.78
C TYR A 221 -15.65 10.01 6.58
N ALA A 222 -15.94 10.68 7.71
CA ALA A 222 -14.92 11.36 8.50
C ALA A 222 -13.87 10.39 9.05
N GLU A 223 -14.31 9.21 9.48
CA GLU A 223 -13.45 8.19 10.06
C GLU A 223 -12.57 7.54 8.97
N GLU A 224 -13.14 7.15 7.84
CA GLU A 224 -12.38 6.61 6.71
C GLU A 224 -11.33 7.59 6.18
N ARG A 225 -11.63 8.89 6.22
CA ARG A 225 -10.67 9.95 5.87
C ARG A 225 -9.57 10.07 6.92
N GLU A 226 -9.89 10.19 8.20
CA GLU A 226 -8.89 10.29 9.28
C GLU A 226 -7.88 9.14 9.21
N GLU A 227 -8.35 7.93 8.91
CA GLU A 227 -7.52 6.76 8.75
C GLU A 227 -6.63 6.79 7.49
N LEU A 228 -7.12 7.37 6.38
CA LEU A 228 -6.29 7.62 5.19
C LEU A 228 -5.14 8.55 5.50
N GLU A 229 -5.47 9.61 6.20
CA GLU A 229 -4.53 10.68 6.53
C GLU A 229 -3.50 10.17 7.55
N GLU A 230 -3.87 9.28 8.47
CA GLU A 230 -2.95 8.55 9.35
C GLU A 230 -1.94 7.72 8.53
N ILE A 231 -2.39 6.95 7.54
CA ILE A 231 -1.52 6.11 6.70
C ILE A 231 -0.60 6.96 5.83
N LEU A 232 -1.16 8.00 5.21
CA LEU A 232 -0.42 8.90 4.33
C LEU A 232 0.53 9.82 5.12
N GLY A 233 0.32 9.94 6.43
CA GLY A 233 0.95 10.94 7.29
C GLY A 233 0.49 12.37 7.01
N ARG A 234 -0.46 12.57 6.08
CA ARG A 234 -0.96 13.88 5.63
C ARG A 234 -2.30 13.75 4.90
N PRO A 235 -3.05 14.86 4.73
CA PRO A 235 -4.28 14.90 3.94
C PRO A 235 -4.10 14.38 2.51
N LEU A 236 -5.09 13.67 1.96
CA LEU A 236 -5.07 13.28 0.54
C LEU A 236 -4.97 14.51 -0.38
N THR A 237 -5.54 15.64 0.04
CA THR A 237 -5.47 16.94 -0.65
C THR A 237 -4.05 17.47 -0.83
N LYS A 238 -3.10 17.01 0.00
CA LYS A 238 -1.67 17.32 -0.09
C LYS A 238 -0.87 16.25 -0.86
N VAL A 239 -1.48 15.13 -1.27
CA VAL A 239 -0.78 14.03 -1.96
C VAL A 239 -1.04 14.04 -3.46
N SER A 240 0.01 14.17 -4.28
CA SER A 240 -0.12 14.18 -5.75
C SER A 240 -0.64 12.85 -6.29
N ALA A 241 -1.67 12.87 -7.15
CA ALA A 241 -2.17 11.65 -7.79
C ALA A 241 -1.10 10.95 -8.67
N TRP A 242 -0.10 11.70 -9.15
CA TRP A 242 1.04 11.17 -9.92
C TRP A 242 1.85 10.13 -9.17
N TRP A 243 1.84 10.20 -7.83
CA TRP A 243 2.42 9.17 -7.00
C TRP A 243 1.83 7.79 -7.32
N GLY A 244 0.51 7.71 -7.52
CA GLY A 244 -0.18 6.49 -7.89
C GLY A 244 0.39 5.86 -9.17
N VAL A 245 0.76 6.66 -10.17
CA VAL A 245 1.35 6.16 -11.42
C VAL A 245 2.68 5.44 -11.13
N MET A 246 3.60 6.10 -10.42
CA MET A 246 4.91 5.52 -10.10
C MET A 246 4.80 4.27 -9.23
N TRP A 247 3.86 4.29 -8.28
CA TRP A 247 3.54 3.14 -7.45
C TRP A 247 3.12 1.94 -8.30
N ARG A 248 2.22 2.14 -9.28
CA ARG A 248 1.75 1.04 -10.14
C ARG A 248 2.86 0.43 -11.00
N PHE A 249 3.81 1.23 -11.51
CA PHE A 249 5.00 0.67 -12.17
C PHE A 249 5.76 -0.30 -11.27
N SER A 250 5.98 0.07 -10.01
CA SER A 250 6.68 -0.77 -9.03
C SER A 250 5.94 -2.08 -8.79
N TRP A 251 4.61 -2.04 -8.62
CA TRP A 251 3.82 -3.24 -8.38
C TRP A 251 3.70 -4.14 -9.61
N ILE A 252 3.66 -3.59 -10.83
CA ILE A 252 3.70 -4.42 -12.04
C ILE A 252 5.02 -5.21 -12.09
N MET A 253 6.15 -4.53 -11.85
CA MET A 253 7.47 -5.17 -11.82
C MET A 253 7.55 -6.31 -10.79
N ILE A 254 7.04 -6.08 -9.57
CA ILE A 254 7.15 -7.09 -8.52
C ILE A 254 6.30 -8.34 -8.79
N HIS A 255 5.08 -8.18 -9.30
CA HIS A 255 4.21 -9.32 -9.59
C HIS A 255 4.74 -10.17 -10.75
N ILE A 256 5.27 -9.53 -11.80
CA ILE A 256 5.94 -10.25 -12.89
C ILE A 256 7.20 -10.95 -12.35
N GLY A 257 8.05 -10.22 -11.62
CA GLY A 257 9.29 -10.77 -11.07
C GLY A 257 9.08 -11.97 -10.15
N PHE A 258 8.15 -11.88 -9.20
CA PHE A 258 7.80 -13.02 -8.34
C PHE A 258 7.20 -14.19 -9.11
N SER A 259 6.38 -13.93 -10.12
CA SER A 259 5.87 -15.01 -10.98
C SER A 259 7.02 -15.75 -11.66
N CYS A 260 8.00 -15.02 -12.20
CA CYS A 260 9.20 -15.62 -12.78
C CYS A 260 10.02 -16.40 -11.73
N TRP A 261 10.22 -15.85 -10.52
CA TRP A 261 10.95 -16.56 -9.46
C TRP A 261 10.31 -17.90 -9.14
N ILE A 262 8.99 -17.91 -8.93
CA ILE A 262 8.27 -19.12 -8.54
C ILE A 262 8.21 -20.13 -9.68
N ALA A 263 8.04 -19.68 -10.92
CA ALA A 263 8.03 -20.55 -12.10
C ALA A 263 9.41 -21.19 -12.35
N PHE A 264 10.50 -20.45 -12.10
CA PHE A 264 11.86 -20.99 -12.22
C PHE A 264 12.15 -22.05 -11.15
N ASN A 265 11.74 -21.78 -9.90
CA ASN A 265 11.87 -22.75 -8.81
C ASN A 265 10.84 -22.46 -7.72
N HIS A 266 9.96 -23.44 -7.46
CA HIS A 266 8.90 -23.35 -6.45
C HIS A 266 9.40 -22.98 -5.04
N ILE A 267 10.65 -23.30 -4.67
CA ILE A 267 11.24 -22.92 -3.38
C ILE A 267 11.34 -21.39 -3.24
N LEU A 268 11.43 -20.65 -4.36
CA LEU A 268 11.47 -19.19 -4.35
C LEU A 268 10.13 -18.54 -3.95
N VAL A 269 9.07 -19.34 -3.75
CA VAL A 269 7.83 -18.86 -3.11
C VAL A 269 8.07 -18.32 -1.70
N PHE A 270 9.00 -18.89 -0.94
CA PHE A 270 9.28 -18.45 0.43
C PHE A 270 9.89 -17.05 0.50
N PRO A 271 11.00 -16.74 -0.22
CA PRO A 271 11.52 -15.38 -0.27
C PRO A 271 10.54 -14.42 -0.95
N ALA A 272 9.80 -14.83 -1.99
CA ALA A 272 8.77 -14.00 -2.62
C ALA A 272 7.70 -13.60 -1.60
N ALA A 273 7.14 -14.57 -0.86
CA ALA A 273 6.11 -14.36 0.15
C ALA A 273 6.59 -13.44 1.28
N LEU A 274 7.83 -13.63 1.72
CA LEU A 274 8.44 -12.80 2.76
C LEU A 274 8.61 -11.36 2.28
N ILE A 275 9.20 -11.14 1.10
CA ILE A 275 9.40 -9.79 0.54
C ILE A 275 8.05 -9.12 0.31
N HIS A 276 7.09 -9.83 -0.28
CA HIS A 276 5.77 -9.31 -0.56
C HIS A 276 5.02 -8.89 0.72
N GLY A 277 4.93 -9.81 1.69
CA GLY A 277 4.26 -9.55 2.96
C GLY A 277 4.94 -8.43 3.75
N LEU A 278 6.28 -8.36 3.74
CA LEU A 278 7.02 -7.27 4.36
C LEU A 278 6.78 -5.93 3.67
N LEU A 279 6.79 -5.87 2.34
CA LEU A 279 6.53 -4.62 1.61
C LEU A 279 5.13 -4.06 1.92
N LEU A 280 4.11 -4.93 2.00
CA LEU A 280 2.76 -4.52 2.38
C LEU A 280 2.71 -3.89 3.79
N VAL A 281 3.51 -4.37 4.73
CA VAL A 281 3.57 -3.85 6.10
C VAL A 281 4.48 -2.63 6.22
N ILE A 282 5.72 -2.72 5.75
CA ILE A 282 6.75 -1.69 5.82
C ILE A 282 6.24 -0.41 5.20
N TRP A 283 5.48 -0.48 4.10
CA TRP A 283 4.94 0.70 3.47
C TRP A 283 4.07 1.56 4.39
N GLY A 284 3.17 0.93 5.16
CA GLY A 284 2.31 1.65 6.12
C GLY A 284 3.08 2.31 7.27
N TYR A 285 4.31 1.86 7.54
CA TYR A 285 5.19 2.44 8.56
C TYR A 285 6.17 3.46 8.01
N CYS A 286 6.71 3.21 6.81
CA CYS A 286 7.72 4.06 6.21
C CYS A 286 7.14 5.33 5.61
N LEU A 287 5.92 5.28 5.06
CA LEU A 287 5.32 6.43 4.41
C LEU A 287 5.15 7.65 5.35
N PRO A 288 4.59 7.53 6.57
CA PRO A 288 4.49 8.67 7.48
C PRO A 288 5.83 9.12 8.06
N VAL A 289 6.87 8.27 8.04
CA VAL A 289 8.18 8.56 8.66
C VAL A 289 9.18 9.16 7.67
N PHE A 290 9.24 8.62 6.46
CA PHE A 290 10.20 9.01 5.42
C PHE A 290 9.55 9.82 4.30
N GLY A 291 8.23 9.98 4.34
CA GLY A 291 7.46 10.63 3.29
C GLY A 291 7.25 9.74 2.07
N ILE A 292 6.47 10.27 1.14
CA ILE A 292 6.14 9.59 -0.11
C ILE A 292 7.41 9.37 -0.95
N PRO A 293 8.16 10.40 -1.39
CA PRO A 293 9.24 10.20 -2.36
C PRO A 293 10.28 9.16 -1.94
N ALA A 294 10.78 9.23 -0.70
CA ALA A 294 11.80 8.29 -0.22
C ALA A 294 11.28 6.85 -0.16
N THR A 295 10.06 6.65 0.37
CA THR A 295 9.40 5.35 0.41
C THR A 295 9.17 4.81 -1.01
N SER A 296 8.83 5.69 -1.94
CA SER A 296 8.64 5.37 -3.33
C SER A 296 9.89 4.89 -4.03
N TYR A 297 11.01 5.62 -3.90
CA TYR A 297 12.28 5.23 -4.50
C TYR A 297 12.80 3.93 -3.89
N GLY A 298 12.68 3.76 -2.58
CA GLY A 298 13.05 2.51 -1.91
C GLY A 298 12.25 1.33 -2.46
N THR A 299 10.93 1.49 -2.62
CA THR A 299 10.07 0.46 -3.21
C THR A 299 10.45 0.20 -4.66
N LEU A 300 10.66 1.23 -5.47
CA LEU A 300 11.06 1.11 -6.87
C LEU A 300 12.34 0.28 -7.01
N LEU A 301 13.37 0.54 -6.20
CA LEU A 301 14.63 -0.21 -6.24
C LEU A 301 14.42 -1.69 -5.89
N VAL A 302 13.61 -1.99 -4.87
CA VAL A 302 13.32 -3.38 -4.49
C VAL A 302 12.55 -4.10 -5.60
N THR A 303 11.47 -3.49 -6.11
CA THR A 303 10.64 -4.08 -7.16
C THR A 303 11.37 -4.26 -8.48
N LEU A 304 12.19 -3.28 -8.89
CA LEU A 304 13.07 -3.39 -10.04
C LEU A 304 14.08 -4.53 -9.87
N SER A 305 14.68 -4.67 -8.69
CA SER A 305 15.61 -5.78 -8.42
C SER A 305 14.92 -7.13 -8.54
N VAL A 306 13.72 -7.28 -7.98
CA VAL A 306 12.91 -8.51 -8.08
C VAL A 306 12.59 -8.83 -9.54
N PHE A 307 12.16 -7.83 -10.30
CA PHE A 307 11.86 -7.97 -11.73
C PHE A 307 13.08 -8.39 -12.55
N LEU A 308 14.22 -7.69 -12.40
CA LEU A 308 15.45 -7.99 -13.13
C LEU A 308 16.00 -9.38 -12.77
N ILE A 309 15.99 -9.77 -11.49
CA ILE A 309 16.36 -11.14 -11.10
C ILE A 309 15.44 -12.15 -11.81
N GLY A 310 14.12 -11.87 -11.85
CA GLY A 310 13.17 -12.74 -12.55
C GLY A 310 13.47 -12.90 -14.04
N LEU A 311 13.84 -11.81 -14.72
CA LEU A 311 14.27 -11.87 -16.12
C LEU A 311 15.59 -12.65 -16.30
N ALA A 312 16.56 -12.43 -15.40
CA ALA A 312 17.86 -13.08 -15.46
C ALA A 312 17.78 -14.60 -15.24
N LEU A 313 16.86 -15.07 -14.38
CA LEU A 313 16.64 -16.50 -14.15
C LEU A 313 16.24 -17.26 -15.43
N PHE A 314 15.57 -16.59 -16.36
CA PHE A 314 15.19 -17.14 -17.67
C PHE A 314 16.11 -16.68 -18.81
N GLY A 315 17.28 -16.10 -18.50
CA GLY A 315 18.27 -15.68 -19.50
C GLY A 315 17.83 -14.52 -20.40
N GLN A 316 16.79 -13.77 -20.02
CA GLN A 316 16.26 -12.67 -20.83
C GLN A 316 17.12 -11.40 -20.76
N ILE A 317 17.98 -11.31 -19.75
CA ILE A 317 18.99 -10.26 -19.57
C ILE A 317 20.30 -10.88 -19.06
N VAL A 318 21.44 -10.25 -19.38
CA VAL A 318 22.81 -10.74 -19.13
C VAL A 318 23.32 -10.37 -17.74
#